data_AF-I3VIJ2-F1
#
_entry.id   AF-I3VIJ2-F1
#
_cell.length_a   1.000
_cell.length_b   1.000
_cell.length_c   1.000
_cell.angle_alpha   90.00
_cell.angle_beta   90.00
_cell.angle_gamma   90.00
#
_symmetry.space_group_name_H-M   'P 1'
#
loop_
_entity.id
_entity.type
_entity.pdbx_description
1 polymer ?
#
loop_
_entity_poly.entity_id
_entity_poly.type
_entity_poly.pdbx_seq_one_letter_code
_entity_poly.pdbx_strand_id
1 'polypeptide(L)'
;MLADPQPHIGKIYHLTGPQSENMHFYAQEYSKGLGRTITFQDIPVEPWRDGLLERGLPVHLVNHLATMADLHRAGRYDRMSDDVRTLTGQGPLSVQDFVRKNSATFTASAKAASDARVQRI
;
A
#
# COMPACT_ATOMS: atom_id res chain seq x y z
N MET A 1 26.01 2.63 2.45
CA MET A 1 25.51 1.38 1.83
C MET A 1 26.07 1.15 0.43
N LEU A 2 25.80 1.99 -0.57
CA LEU A 2 26.60 2.00 -1.81
C LEU A 2 27.91 2.80 -1.65
N ALA A 3 27.91 3.80 -0.77
CA ALA A 3 29.08 4.58 -0.40
C ALA A 3 30.11 3.81 0.48
N ASP A 4 29.70 2.68 1.06
CA ASP A 4 30.56 1.78 1.84
C ASP A 4 30.07 0.34 1.63
N PRO A 5 30.41 -0.29 0.50
CA PRO A 5 29.80 -1.56 0.10
C PRO A 5 30.38 -2.79 0.83
N GLN A 6 31.63 -2.74 1.28
CA GLN A 6 32.36 -3.85 1.91
C GLN A 6 31.56 -4.58 3.01
N PRO A 7 30.95 -3.91 4.01
CA PRO A 7 30.23 -4.59 5.08
C PRO A 7 28.89 -5.21 4.64
N HIS A 8 28.44 -4.97 3.41
CA HIS A 8 27.13 -5.40 2.89
C HIS A 8 27.22 -6.52 1.83
N ILE A 9 28.42 -6.88 1.38
CA ILE A 9 28.62 -7.94 0.37
C ILE A 9 28.04 -9.26 0.88
N GLY A 10 27.19 -9.90 0.06
CA GLY A 10 26.57 -11.19 0.36
C GLY A 10 25.45 -11.15 1.41
N LYS A 11 25.12 -9.98 1.95
CA LYS A 11 24.00 -9.83 2.89
C LYS A 11 22.68 -9.60 2.16
N ILE A 12 21.62 -10.20 2.70
CA ILE A 12 20.24 -9.99 2.25
C ILE A 12 19.56 -9.11 3.29
N TYR A 13 18.91 -8.04 2.83
CA TYR A 13 18.16 -7.12 3.67
C TYR A 13 16.69 -7.08 3.24
N HIS A 14 15.79 -7.20 4.20
CA HIS A 14 14.35 -7.12 4.02
C HIS A 14 13.84 -5.75 4.45
N LEU A 15 13.61 -4.87 3.48
CA LEU A 15 13.17 -3.50 3.77
C LEU A 15 11.66 -3.47 3.99
N THR A 16 11.23 -3.52 5.24
CA THR A 16 9.81 -3.47 5.64
C THR A 16 9.47 -2.18 6.37
N GLY A 17 8.16 -1.93 6.54
CA GLY A 17 7.66 -0.94 7.50
C GLY A 17 7.90 -1.38 8.95
N PRO A 18 7.46 -0.56 9.92
CA PRO A 18 7.69 -0.81 11.35
C PRO A 18 6.95 -2.03 11.92
N GLN A 19 5.94 -2.54 11.21
CA GLN A 19 5.13 -3.70 11.62
C GLN A 19 4.46 -4.33 10.40
N SER A 20 4.12 -5.62 10.51
CA SER A 20 3.33 -6.33 9.52
C SER A 20 1.85 -6.29 9.90
N GLU A 21 1.00 -5.98 8.94
CA GLU A 21 -0.36 -5.53 9.22
C GLU A 21 -1.33 -5.87 8.08
N ASN A 22 -2.63 -5.90 8.41
CA ASN A 22 -3.70 -6.22 7.48
C ASN A 22 -4.37 -4.96 6.89
N MET A 23 -5.32 -5.16 5.97
CA MET A 23 -5.99 -4.04 5.29
C MET A 23 -6.85 -3.15 6.21
N HIS A 24 -7.35 -3.68 7.34
CA HIS A 24 -8.05 -2.86 8.34
C HIS A 24 -7.09 -1.89 9.03
N PHE A 25 -5.87 -2.32 9.35
CA PHE A 25 -4.83 -1.45 9.88
C PHE A 25 -4.54 -0.30 8.90
N TYR A 26 -4.31 -0.59 7.62
CA TYR A 26 -4.06 0.46 6.63
C TYR A 26 -5.22 1.45 6.54
N ALA A 27 -6.48 0.99 6.55
CA ALA A 27 -7.65 1.88 6.56
C ALA A 27 -7.67 2.80 7.80
N GLN A 28 -7.32 2.27 8.98
CA GLN A 28 -7.22 3.06 10.21
C GLN A 28 -6.09 4.09 10.15
N GLU A 29 -4.90 3.72 9.69
CA GLU A 29 -3.77 4.63 9.57
C GLU A 29 -4.03 5.76 8.57
N TYR A 30 -4.69 5.45 7.44
CA TYR A 30 -5.17 6.45 6.50
C TYR A 30 -6.23 7.36 7.13
N SER A 31 -7.14 6.79 7.93
CA SER A 31 -8.16 7.59 8.62
C SER A 31 -7.53 8.61 9.56
N LYS A 32 -6.57 8.17 10.37
CA LYS A 32 -5.82 9.03 11.29
C LYS A 32 -4.99 10.07 10.53
N GLY A 33 -4.33 9.67 9.44
CA GLY A 33 -3.47 10.55 8.64
C GLY A 33 -4.22 11.64 7.87
N LEU A 34 -5.47 11.37 7.47
CA LEU A 34 -6.30 12.29 6.67
C LEU A 34 -7.40 12.99 7.46
N GLY A 35 -7.62 12.61 8.72
CA GLY A 35 -8.66 13.21 9.58
C GLY A 35 -10.10 12.90 9.13
N ARG A 36 -10.31 11.80 8.41
CA ARG A 36 -11.64 11.35 7.95
C ARG A 36 -11.75 9.83 8.00
N THR A 37 -12.96 9.30 8.21
CA THR A 37 -13.17 7.85 8.26
C THR A 37 -12.94 7.21 6.89
N ILE A 38 -12.05 6.22 6.85
CA ILE A 38 -11.77 5.36 5.71
C ILE A 38 -11.93 3.91 6.18
N THR A 39 -12.71 3.13 5.44
CA THR A 39 -13.00 1.73 5.76
C THR A 39 -12.46 0.82 4.68
N PHE A 40 -11.89 -0.30 5.08
CA PHE A 40 -11.56 -1.38 4.17
C PHE A 40 -12.83 -2.16 3.80
N GLN A 41 -12.96 -2.52 2.52
CA GLN A 41 -13.98 -3.43 2.02
C GLN A 41 -13.27 -4.59 1.31
N ASP A 42 -13.51 -5.81 1.78
CA ASP A 42 -13.00 -7.02 1.13
C ASP A 42 -13.91 -7.37 -0.05
N ILE A 43 -13.46 -7.01 -1.25
CA ILE A 43 -14.16 -7.31 -2.50
C ILE A 43 -13.64 -8.67 -2.99
N PRO A 44 -14.53 -9.62 -3.35
CA PRO A 44 -14.10 -10.88 -3.96
C PRO A 44 -13.25 -10.65 -5.21
N VAL A 45 -12.32 -11.55 -5.49
CA VAL A 45 -11.31 -11.34 -6.53
C VAL A 45 -11.93 -11.26 -7.91
N GLU A 46 -12.91 -12.11 -8.22
CA GLU A 46 -13.49 -12.22 -9.56
C GLU A 46 -14.20 -10.92 -9.97
N PRO A 47 -15.14 -10.35 -9.19
CA PRO A 47 -15.73 -9.05 -9.49
C PRO A 47 -14.68 -7.92 -9.60
N TRP A 48 -13.65 -7.94 -8.75
CA TRP A 48 -12.58 -6.95 -8.84
C TRP A 48 -11.79 -7.08 -10.14
N ARG A 49 -11.49 -8.32 -10.55
CA ARG A 49 -10.76 -8.66 -11.77
C ARG A 49 -11.52 -8.22 -13.02
N ASP A 50 -12.83 -8.46 -13.07
CA ASP A 50 -13.69 -8.04 -14.17
C ASP A 50 -13.72 -6.50 -14.29
N GLY A 51 -13.86 -5.79 -13.16
CA GLY A 51 -13.80 -4.33 -13.14
C GLY A 51 -12.46 -3.75 -13.60
N LEU A 52 -11.34 -4.46 -13.42
CA LEU A 52 -10.05 -4.03 -13.97
C LEU A 52 -9.97 -4.23 -15.49
N LEU A 53 -10.55 -5.31 -16.02
CA LEU A 53 -10.62 -5.57 -17.46
C LEU A 53 -11.50 -4.54 -18.17
N GLU A 54 -12.65 -4.21 -17.59
CA GLU A 54 -13.55 -3.16 -18.10
C GLU A 54 -12.88 -1.79 -18.15
N ARG A 55 -11.92 -1.52 -17.24
CA ARG A 55 -11.09 -0.31 -17.24
C ARG A 55 -9.95 -0.34 -18.26
N GLY A 56 -9.87 -1.38 -19.08
CA GLY A 56 -8.90 -1.52 -20.16
C GLY A 56 -7.51 -1.97 -19.71
N LEU A 57 -7.36 -2.52 -18.49
CA LEU A 57 -6.07 -3.05 -18.07
C LEU A 57 -5.74 -4.32 -18.88
N PRO A 58 -4.47 -4.52 -19.29
CA PRO A 58 -4.06 -5.74 -19.98
C PRO A 58 -4.30 -7.00 -19.15
N VAL A 59 -4.72 -8.08 -19.80
CA VAL A 59 -5.04 -9.37 -19.14
C VAL A 59 -3.91 -9.88 -18.24
N HIS A 60 -2.65 -9.79 -18.70
CA HIS A 60 -1.51 -10.25 -17.92
C HIS A 60 -1.33 -9.45 -16.61
N LEU A 61 -1.58 -8.13 -16.65
CA LEU A 61 -1.51 -7.28 -15.47
C LEU A 61 -2.64 -7.63 -14.49
N VAL A 62 -3.85 -7.83 -15.01
CA VAL A 62 -5.01 -8.22 -14.20
C VAL A 62 -4.77 -9.57 -13.50
N ASN A 63 -4.24 -10.56 -14.22
CA ASN A 63 -3.89 -11.86 -13.64
C ASN A 63 -2.79 -11.77 -12.57
N HIS A 64 -1.79 -10.91 -12.80
CA HIS A 64 -0.75 -10.65 -11.81
C HIS A 64 -1.34 -10.05 -10.53
N LEU A 65 -2.18 -9.02 -10.66
CA LEU A 65 -2.83 -8.36 -9.52
C LEU A 65 -3.74 -9.30 -8.73
N ALA A 66 -4.52 -10.14 -9.42
CA ALA A 66 -5.35 -11.16 -8.77
C ALA A 66 -4.50 -12.14 -7.95
N THR A 67 -3.43 -12.67 -8.55
CA THR A 67 -2.48 -13.56 -7.84
C THR A 67 -1.87 -12.89 -6.61
N MET A 68 -1.45 -11.63 -6.73
CA MET A 68 -0.89 -10.88 -5.60
C MET A 68 -1.91 -10.70 -4.48
N ALA A 69 -3.16 -10.38 -4.80
CA ALA A 69 -4.23 -10.24 -3.81
C ALA A 69 -4.43 -11.54 -3.03
N ASP A 70 -4.45 -12.70 -3.69
CA ASP A 70 -4.58 -14.01 -3.03
C ASP A 70 -3.39 -14.33 -2.14
N LEU A 71 -2.16 -14.04 -2.59
CA LEU A 71 -0.96 -14.23 -1.77
C LEU A 71 -0.95 -13.34 -0.53
N HIS A 72 -1.45 -12.10 -0.63
CA HIS A 72 -1.62 -11.22 0.52
C HIS A 72 -2.66 -11.75 1.49
N ARG A 73 -3.82 -12.24 1.02
CA ARG A 73 -4.83 -12.87 1.89
C ARG A 73 -4.31 -14.13 2.57
N ALA A 74 -3.47 -14.90 1.88
CA ALA A 74 -2.82 -16.08 2.43
C ALA A 74 -1.63 -15.76 3.36
N GLY A 75 -1.40 -14.48 3.72
CA GLY A 75 -0.35 -14.07 4.65
C GLY A 75 1.08 -14.28 4.14
N ARG A 76 1.28 -14.50 2.83
CA ARG A 76 2.61 -14.82 2.26
C ARG A 76 3.59 -13.65 2.29
N TYR A 77 3.11 -12.47 2.68
CA TYR A 77 3.89 -11.25 2.88
C TYR A 77 3.90 -10.78 4.33
N ASP A 78 3.36 -11.57 5.27
CA ASP A 78 3.41 -11.28 6.69
C ASP A 78 4.86 -11.45 7.20
N ARG A 79 5.62 -10.36 7.10
CA ARG A 79 7.01 -10.28 7.52
C ARG A 79 7.33 -8.87 7.99
N MET A 80 8.24 -8.79 8.95
CA MET A 80 8.81 -7.55 9.48
C MET A 80 10.29 -7.78 9.74
N SER A 81 11.10 -6.73 9.53
CA SER A 81 12.53 -6.74 9.79
C SER A 81 13.00 -5.38 10.31
N ASP A 82 14.07 -5.40 11.11
CA ASP A 82 14.78 -4.22 11.58
C ASP A 82 15.84 -3.70 10.58
N ASP A 83 15.93 -4.29 9.38
CA ASP A 83 16.99 -3.98 8.41
C ASP A 83 17.04 -2.51 8.00
N VAL A 84 15.90 -1.83 7.93
CA VAL A 84 15.86 -0.38 7.66
C VAL A 84 16.62 0.39 8.75
N ARG A 85 16.40 0.05 10.02
CA ARG A 85 17.10 0.66 11.16
C ARG A 85 18.58 0.30 11.13
N THR A 86 18.90 -0.96 10.91
CA THR A 86 20.29 -1.45 10.82
C THR A 86 21.08 -0.71 9.75
N LEU A 87 20.47 -0.44 8.59
CA LEU A 87 21.14 0.18 7.45
C LEU A 87 21.22 1.70 7.52
N THR A 88 20.24 2.36 8.13
CA THR A 88 20.10 3.83 8.08
C THR A 88 20.30 4.51 9.43
N GLY A 89 20.32 3.76 10.52
CA GLY A 89 20.30 4.28 11.90
C GLY A 89 18.93 4.87 12.32
N GLN A 90 17.96 4.91 11.41
CA GLN A 90 16.63 5.48 11.64
C GLN A 90 15.54 4.41 11.48
N GLY A 91 14.47 4.53 12.26
CA GLY A 91 13.32 3.62 12.11
C GLY A 91 12.62 3.82 10.75
N PRO A 92 11.97 2.78 10.21
CA PRO A 92 11.14 2.93 9.02
C PRO A 92 9.98 3.90 9.29
N LEU A 93 9.58 4.63 8.25
CA LEU A 93 8.45 5.56 8.32
C LEU A 93 7.13 4.79 8.51
N SER A 94 6.30 5.23 9.45
CA SER A 94 4.96 4.65 9.65
C SER A 94 4.02 5.00 8.49
N VAL A 95 2.98 4.19 8.30
CA VAL A 95 1.95 4.45 7.29
C VAL A 95 1.23 5.77 7.59
N GLN A 96 0.84 6.00 8.84
CA GLN A 96 0.19 7.26 9.24
C GLN A 96 1.06 8.48 8.94
N ASP A 97 2.36 8.43 9.28
CA ASP A 97 3.26 9.56 9.03
C ASP A 97 3.45 9.80 7.54
N PHE A 98 3.57 8.73 6.74
CA PHE A 98 3.62 8.84 5.29
C PHE A 98 2.35 9.48 4.72
N VAL A 99 1.17 9.03 5.16
CA VAL A 99 -0.11 9.57 4.71
C VAL A 99 -0.25 11.04 5.11
N ARG A 100 0.10 11.39 6.35
CA ARG A 100 0.05 12.78 6.85
C ARG A 100 0.97 13.69 6.03
N LYS A 101 2.19 13.25 5.73
CA LYS A 101 3.16 13.99 4.92
C LYS A 101 2.70 14.21 3.48
N ASN A 102 1.89 13.31 2.93
CA ASN A 102 1.44 13.32 1.53
C ASN A 102 -0.08 13.56 1.40
N SER A 103 -0.72 14.17 2.39
CA SER A 103 -2.19 14.28 2.50
C SER A 103 -2.85 14.94 1.28
N ALA A 104 -2.17 15.89 0.63
CA ALA A 104 -2.65 16.57 -0.57
C ALA A 104 -2.95 15.59 -1.72
N THR A 105 -2.09 14.59 -1.95
CA THR A 105 -2.25 13.58 -3.01
C THR A 105 -3.48 12.71 -2.81
N PHE A 106 -3.81 12.42 -1.55
CA PHE A 106 -4.98 11.59 -1.19
C PHE A 106 -6.30 12.36 -1.15
N THR A 107 -6.24 13.69 -1.20
CA THR A 107 -7.41 14.56 -1.18
C THR A 107 -7.84 14.96 -2.60
N ALA A 108 -6.89 15.10 -3.53
CA ALA A 108 -7.17 15.46 -4.93
C ALA A 108 -8.09 14.45 -5.65
N SER A 109 -7.87 13.14 -5.45
CA SER A 109 -8.71 12.09 -6.04
C SER A 109 -10.12 12.02 -5.45
N ALA A 110 -10.31 12.41 -4.19
CA ALA A 110 -11.64 12.47 -3.57
C ALA A 110 -12.48 13.61 -4.16
N LYS A 111 -11.85 14.75 -4.47
CA LYS A 111 -12.51 15.89 -5.10
C LYS A 111 -12.96 15.60 -6.53
N ALA A 112 -12.10 14.94 -7.33
CA ALA A 112 -12.46 14.54 -8.69
C ALA A 112 -13.65 13.55 -8.73
N ALA A 113 -13.71 12.62 -7.78
CA ALA A 113 -14.81 11.67 -7.67
C ALA A 113 -16.13 12.30 -7.17
N SER A 114 -16.06 13.31 -6.29
CA SER A 114 -17.26 14.06 -5.87
C SER A 114 -17.82 14.93 -7.00
N ASP A 115 -16.95 15.61 -7.74
CA ASP A 115 -17.36 16.54 -8.79
C ASP A 115 -18.03 15.80 -9.97
N ALA A 116 -17.54 14.61 -10.31
CA ALA A 116 -18.15 13.75 -11.33
C ALA A 116 -19.54 13.20 -10.93
N ARG A 117 -19.84 13.13 -9.62
CA ARG A 117 -21.15 12.67 -9.11
C ARG A 117 -22.19 13.78 -9.09
N VAL A 118 -21.78 15.04 -8.92
CA VAL A 118 -22.67 16.22 -8.93
C VAL A 118 -23.12 16.58 -10.35
N GLN A 119 -22.30 16.34 -11.38
CA GLN A 119 -22.61 16.65 -12.77
C GLN A 119 -23.58 15.67 -13.47
N ARG A 120 -24.04 14.62 -12.77
CA ARG A 120 -25.00 13.62 -13.30
C ARG A 120 -26.42 13.77 -12.73
N ILE A 121 -26.71 14.91 -12.09
CA ILE A 121 -28.05 15.31 -11.60
C ILE A 121 -28.49 16.52 -12.42
#